data_AF-A0A926TCT0-F1
#
_entry.id   AF-A0A926TCT0-F1
#
_cell.length_a   1.000
_cell.length_b   1.000
_cell.length_c   1.000
_cell.angle_alpha   90.00
_cell.angle_beta   90.00
_cell.angle_gamma   90.00
#
_symmetry.space_group_name_H-M   'P 1'
#
loop_
_entity.id
_entity.type
_entity.pdbx_description
1 polymer ?
#
loop_
_entity_poly.entity_id
_entity_poly.type
_entity_poly.pdbx_seq_one_letter_code
_entity_poly.pdbx_strand_id
1 'polypeptide(L)'
;MALPLLNYKPTTQNQRVASFGKADLNEDTPYIYRIEDVGSAMEMEDLIWAAYRQVFSEHETLKFNRQITLESRLRNGAITVRGFIAELAKSERFYRTVV
;
A
#
# COMPACT_ATOMS: atom_id res chain seq x y z
N MET A 1 -31.85 -8.17 -3.54
CA MET A 1 -31.40 -8.67 -2.22
C MET A 1 -29.89 -8.86 -2.27
N ALA A 2 -29.15 -8.34 -1.30
CA ALA A 2 -27.70 -8.59 -1.21
C ALA A 2 -27.47 -10.00 -0.63
N LEU A 3 -26.58 -10.78 -1.24
CA LEU A 3 -26.15 -12.07 -0.70
C LEU A 3 -25.22 -11.83 0.50
N PRO A 4 -25.49 -12.40 1.69
CA PRO A 4 -24.61 -12.26 2.84
C PRO A 4 -23.30 -13.04 2.63
N LEU A 5 -22.21 -12.58 3.25
CA LEU A 5 -20.93 -13.31 3.26
C LEU A 5 -21.04 -14.60 4.07
N LEU A 6 -20.35 -15.65 3.63
CA LEU A 6 -20.31 -16.93 4.34
C LEU A 6 -19.40 -16.82 5.58
N ASN A 7 -19.88 -17.35 6.71
CA ASN A 7 -19.06 -17.45 7.92
C ASN A 7 -17.98 -18.53 7.74
N TYR A 8 -16.72 -18.17 8.02
CA TYR A 8 -15.59 -19.10 8.05
C TYR A 8 -15.02 -19.19 9.47
N LYS A 9 -14.42 -20.34 9.80
CA LYS A 9 -13.78 -20.53 11.11
C LYS A 9 -12.47 -19.72 11.15
N PRO A 10 -12.25 -18.88 12.18
CA PRO A 10 -11.03 -18.11 12.27
C PRO A 10 -9.84 -18.99 12.68
N THR A 11 -8.65 -18.69 12.16
CA THR A 11 -7.39 -19.35 12.53
C THR A 11 -6.55 -18.45 13.43
N THR A 12 -5.63 -19.04 14.20
CA THR A 12 -4.63 -18.30 14.97
C THR A 12 -3.61 -17.69 14.00
N GLN A 13 -3.38 -16.39 14.10
CA GLN A 13 -2.40 -15.64 13.31
C GLN A 13 -1.70 -14.64 14.22
N ASN A 14 -0.40 -14.39 14.01
CA ASN A 14 0.40 -13.54 14.88
C ASN A 14 -0.18 -12.12 15.03
N GLN A 15 -0.70 -11.54 13.94
CA GLN A 15 -1.34 -10.22 13.95
C GLN A 15 -2.60 -10.10 14.83
N ARG A 16 -3.16 -11.22 15.29
CA ARG A 16 -4.33 -11.25 16.20
C ARG A 16 -3.92 -11.30 17.67
N VAL A 17 -2.63 -11.45 17.97
CA VAL A 17 -2.06 -11.47 19.32
C VAL A 17 -1.51 -10.07 19.61
N ALA A 18 -1.72 -9.57 20.83
CA ALA A 18 -1.19 -8.28 21.23
C ALA A 18 0.35 -8.29 21.20
N SER A 19 0.94 -7.26 20.61
CA SER A 19 2.39 -7.05 20.65
C SER A 19 2.81 -6.44 21.99
N PHE A 20 4.03 -6.79 22.44
CA PHE A 20 4.71 -6.18 23.58
C PHE A 20 5.38 -4.84 23.22
N GLY A 21 5.06 -4.27 22.05
CA GLY A 21 5.53 -2.97 21.61
C GLY A 21 7.01 -2.98 21.22
N LYS A 22 7.82 -2.12 21.83
CA LYS A 22 9.24 -1.95 21.46
C LYS A 22 10.08 -3.22 21.66
N ALA A 23 9.67 -4.11 22.55
CA ALA A 23 10.40 -5.36 22.81
C ALA A 23 10.34 -6.35 21.63
N ASP A 24 9.30 -6.24 20.79
CA ASP A 24 9.12 -7.10 19.62
C ASP A 24 9.81 -6.54 18.37
N LEU A 25 10.35 -5.32 18.43
CA LEU A 25 10.95 -4.67 17.26
C LEU A 25 12.39 -5.15 17.06
N ASN A 26 12.71 -5.57 15.84
CA ASN A 26 14.04 -6.00 15.40
C ASN A 26 14.37 -5.44 14.00
N GLU A 27 15.52 -5.83 13.44
CA GLU A 27 15.97 -5.40 12.10
C GLU A 27 15.02 -5.84 10.96
N ASP A 28 14.24 -6.89 11.17
CA ASP A 28 13.25 -7.39 10.21
C ASP A 28 11.93 -6.60 10.25
N THR A 29 11.78 -5.64 11.17
CA THR A 29 10.54 -4.87 11.26
C THR A 29 10.35 -3.98 10.03
N PRO A 30 9.21 -4.09 9.33
CA PRO A 30 8.97 -3.30 8.15
C PRO A 30 8.79 -1.82 8.52
N TYR A 31 9.43 -0.95 7.76
CA TYR A 31 9.25 0.49 7.91
C TYR A 31 7.83 0.92 7.47
N ILE A 32 7.17 1.74 8.29
CA ILE A 32 5.81 2.22 8.03
C ILE A 32 5.89 3.61 7.39
N TYR A 33 5.51 3.70 6.13
CA TYR A 33 5.36 4.98 5.44
C TYR A 33 4.03 5.64 5.81
N ARG A 34 4.07 6.89 6.28
CA ARG A 34 2.88 7.70 6.57
C ARG A 34 2.99 9.03 5.86
N ILE A 35 1.87 9.50 5.32
CA ILE A 35 1.82 10.80 4.65
C ILE A 35 2.01 11.97 5.62
N GLU A 36 1.70 11.77 6.91
CA GLU A 36 1.87 12.75 7.98
C GLU A 36 3.35 13.01 8.31
N ASP A 37 4.21 12.01 8.07
CA ASP A 37 5.64 12.09 8.35
C ASP A 37 6.43 12.68 7.16
N VAL A 38 5.77 12.96 6.03
CA VAL A 38 6.40 13.48 4.81
C VAL A 38 6.62 15.00 4.95
N GLY A 39 7.89 15.40 5.10
CA GLY A 39 8.33 16.79 5.12
C GLY A 39 8.97 17.27 3.82
N SER A 40 9.35 16.35 2.92
CA SER A 40 10.04 16.69 1.66
C SER A 40 9.46 15.98 0.43
N ALA A 41 9.74 16.54 -0.75
CA ALA A 41 9.37 15.91 -2.02
C ALA A 41 10.04 14.55 -2.25
N MET A 42 11.19 14.30 -1.62
CA MET A 42 11.91 13.03 -1.70
C MET A 42 11.22 11.95 -0.89
N GLU A 43 10.84 12.25 0.36
CA GLU A 43 10.06 11.34 1.20
C GLU A 43 8.69 11.01 0.58
N MET A 44 8.12 11.97 -0.15
CA MET A 44 6.89 11.76 -0.92
C MET A 44 7.09 10.75 -2.05
N GLU A 45 8.20 10.83 -2.78
CA GLU A 45 8.57 9.83 -3.79
C GLU A 45 8.81 8.46 -3.15
N ASP A 46 9.45 8.40 -1.98
CA ASP A 46 9.69 7.14 -1.26
C ASP A 46 8.38 6.47 -0.84
N LEU A 47 7.40 7.25 -0.37
CA LEU A 47 6.06 6.76 -0.05
C LEU A 47 5.34 6.22 -1.29
N ILE A 48 5.39 6.95 -2.40
CA ILE A 48 4.84 6.52 -3.69
C ILE A 48 5.50 5.21 -4.13
N TRP A 49 6.83 5.14 -4.03
CA TRP A 49 7.61 3.96 -4.40
C TRP A 49 7.30 2.74 -3.52
N ALA A 50 7.11 2.96 -2.21
CA ALA A 50 6.66 1.91 -1.29
C ALA A 50 5.27 1.38 -1.66
N ALA A 51 4.34 2.27 -2.03
CA ALA A 51 3.01 1.86 -2.47
C ALA A 51 3.04 1.04 -3.77
N TYR A 52 3.85 1.41 -4.76
CA TYR A 52 4.02 0.59 -5.96
C TYR A 52 4.63 -0.78 -5.65
N ARG A 53 5.70 -0.84 -4.84
CA ARG A 53 6.33 -2.11 -4.44
C ARG A 53 5.34 -3.03 -3.74
N GLN A 54 4.49 -2.49 -2.87
CA GLN A 54 3.48 -3.26 -2.15
C GLN A 54 2.36 -3.80 -3.07
N VAL A 55 1.98 -3.07 -4.12
CA VAL A 55 0.84 -3.43 -4.98
C VAL A 55 1.26 -4.25 -6.21
N PHE A 56 2.35 -3.88 -6.88
CA PHE A 56 2.77 -4.49 -8.16
C PHE A 56 3.95 -5.45 -8.03
N SER A 57 4.63 -5.48 -6.89
CA SER A 57 5.97 -6.07 -6.73
C SER A 57 7.08 -5.27 -7.42
N GLU A 58 8.32 -5.49 -7.01
CA GLU A 58 9.47 -4.70 -7.46
C GLU A 58 9.68 -4.75 -8.98
N HIS A 59 9.56 -5.93 -9.60
CA HIS A 59 9.81 -6.13 -11.04
C HIS A 59 8.84 -5.40 -11.96
N GLU A 60 7.62 -5.09 -11.49
CA GLU A 60 6.60 -4.41 -12.28
C GLU A 60 6.61 -2.89 -12.08
N THR A 61 7.52 -2.37 -11.25
CA THR A 61 7.68 -0.92 -10.97
C THR A 61 8.46 -0.20 -12.07
N LEU A 62 8.17 -0.54 -13.33
CA LEU A 62 8.83 0.01 -14.50
C LEU A 62 8.28 1.41 -14.80
N LYS A 63 9.12 2.29 -15.37
CA LYS A 63 8.73 3.68 -15.66
C LYS A 63 7.45 3.80 -16.49
N PHE A 64 7.21 2.85 -17.40
CA PHE A 64 6.02 2.84 -18.25
C PHE A 64 4.73 2.39 -17.53
N ASN A 65 4.86 1.71 -16.38
CA ASN A 65 3.74 1.25 -15.55
C ASN A 65 3.28 2.29 -14.53
N ARG A 66 4.08 3.34 -14.31
CA ARG A 66 3.77 4.40 -13.35
C ARG A 66 2.56 5.22 -13.81
N GLN A 67 1.63 5.39 -12.89
CA GLN A 67 0.41 6.18 -13.03
C GLN A 67 0.67 7.64 -12.61
N ILE A 68 1.33 8.40 -13.49
CA ILE A 68 1.79 9.78 -13.20
C ILE A 68 0.64 10.69 -12.73
N THR A 69 -0.54 10.55 -13.33
CA THR A 69 -1.71 11.35 -12.95
C THR A 69 -2.16 11.08 -11.51
N LEU A 70 -2.07 9.82 -11.05
CA LEU A 70 -2.41 9.43 -9.69
C LEU A 70 -1.38 9.95 -8.69
N GLU A 71 -0.10 9.87 -9.03
CA GLU A 71 0.98 10.41 -8.22
C GLU A 71 0.82 11.91 -7.99
N SER A 72 0.52 12.67 -9.04
CA SER A 72 0.27 14.12 -8.93
C SER A 72 -0.94 14.43 -8.04
N ARG A 73 -2.02 13.64 -8.14
CA ARG A 73 -3.19 13.82 -7.25
C ARG A 73 -2.83 13.55 -5.78
N LEU A 74 -2.00 12.54 -5.52
CA LEU A 74 -1.55 12.24 -4.16
C LEU A 74 -0.64 13.34 -3.62
N ARG A 75 0.32 13.84 -4.42
CA ARG A 75 1.21 14.96 -4.05
C ARG A 75 0.44 16.23 -3.72
N ASN A 76 -0.63 16.51 -4.46
CA ASN A 76 -1.48 17.68 -4.23
C ASN A 76 -2.51 17.45 -3.11
N GLY A 77 -2.52 16.29 -2.45
CA GLY A 77 -3.49 15.96 -1.40
C GLY A 77 -4.94 15.79 -1.89
N ALA A 78 -5.16 15.67 -3.21
CA ALA A 78 -6.50 15.49 -3.78
C ALA A 78 -7.08 14.10 -3.49
N ILE A 79 -6.21 13.13 -3.21
CA ILE A 79 -6.58 11.76 -2.80
C ILE A 79 -5.78 11.37 -1.55
N THR A 80 -6.35 10.50 -0.72
CA THR A 80 -5.63 9.90 0.41
C THR A 80 -4.76 8.73 -0.04
N VAL A 81 -3.81 8.29 0.80
CA VAL A 81 -3.01 7.08 0.54
C VAL A 81 -3.89 5.86 0.28
N ARG A 82 -4.99 5.70 1.03
CA ARG A 82 -5.98 4.63 0.79
C ARG A 82 -6.64 4.75 -0.59
N GLY A 83 -6.98 5.98 -1.01
CA GLY A 83 -7.51 6.25 -2.34
C GLY A 83 -6.51 5.89 -3.43
N PHE A 84 -5.25 6.28 -3.26
CA PHE A 84 -4.17 5.94 -4.16
C PHE A 84 -3.98 4.43 -4.33
N ILE A 85 -3.90 3.66 -3.22
CA ILE A 85 -3.81 2.19 -3.27
C ILE A 85 -5.00 1.58 -4.01
N ALA A 86 -6.22 2.07 -3.74
CA ALA A 86 -7.42 1.57 -4.41
C ALA A 86 -7.42 1.86 -5.92
N GLU A 87 -6.94 3.03 -6.36
CA GLU A 87 -6.83 3.35 -7.78
C GLU A 87 -5.70 2.55 -8.47
N LEU A 88 -4.58 2.31 -7.79
CA LEU A 88 -3.53 1.42 -8.30
C LEU A 88 -4.04 -0.01 -8.53
N ALA A 89 -4.76 -0.58 -7.56
CA ALA A 89 -5.35 -1.92 -7.67
C ALA A 89 -6.45 -2.03 -8.74
N LYS A 90 -7.05 -0.90 -9.14
CA LYS A 90 -8.04 -0.84 -10.23
C LYS A 90 -7.43 -0.46 -11.58
N SER A 91 -6.14 -0.14 -11.63
CA SER A 91 -5.48 0.26 -12.87
C SER A 91 -5.46 -0.91 -13.85
N GLU A 92 -5.56 -0.59 -15.15
CA GLU A 92 -5.44 -1.60 -16.22
C GLU A 92 -4.15 -2.41 -16.09
N ARG A 93 -3.07 -1.76 -15.63
CA ARG A 93 -1.79 -2.44 -15.45
C ARG A 93 -1.89 -3.57 -14.42
N PHE A 94 -2.55 -3.32 -13.29
CA PHE A 94 -2.67 -4.31 -12.21
C PHE A 94 -3.38 -5.58 -12.71
N TYR A 95 -4.47 -5.41 -13.46
CA TYR A 95 -5.20 -6.52 -14.07
C TYR A 95 -4.41 -7.29 -15.12
N ARG A 96 -3.41 -6.68 -15.76
CA ARG A 96 -2.60 -7.33 -16.79
C ARG A 96 -1.43 -8.13 -16.22
N THR A 97 -0.98 -7.80 -15.01
CA THR A 97 0.29 -8.35 -14.47
C THR A 97 0.16 -9.11 -13.18
N VAL A 98 -0.81 -8.77 -12.32
CA VAL A 98 -0.94 -9.36 -10.97
C VAL A 98 -2.07 -10.38 -10.89
N VAL A 99 -3.18 -10.12 -11.59
CA VAL A 99 -4.34 -11.03 -11.68
C VAL A 99 -4.08 -12.09 -12.74
#